data_AF-A0A9X0KA43-F1
#
_entry.id   AF-A0A9X0KA43-F1
#
_cell.length_a   1.000
_cell.length_b   1.000
_cell.length_c   1.000
_cell.angle_alpha   90.00
_cell.angle_beta   90.00
_cell.angle_gamma   90.00
#
_symmetry.space_group_name_H-M   'P 1'
#
loop_
_entity.id
_entity.type
_entity.pdbx_description
1 polymer ?
#
loop_
_entity_poly.entity_id
_entity_poly.type
_entity_poly.pdbx_seq_one_letter_code
_entity_poly.pdbx_strand_id
1 'polypeptide(L)'
;MKKILAGIVIFGLLLITFFYVFSRTSDIFDENRAEKLLLSPTNQSISYEIDDKDTTEDLIEQLNKGKQTSSHLKKNVKKPDYIAKVMFGRTNGTSFQLWTNRSQVVFLVDGTYYELNQKQSNSFRKQVQEAIQKGASS
;
A
#
# COMPACT_ATOMS: atom_id res chain seq x y z
N MET A 1 26.93 -27.82 -29.71
CA MET A 1 27.22 -27.27 -28.36
C MET A 1 26.98 -25.77 -28.23
N LYS A 2 27.56 -24.88 -29.07
CA LYS A 2 27.34 -23.40 -28.98
C LYS A 2 25.87 -22.95 -29.08
N LYS A 3 25.05 -23.59 -29.93
CA LYS A 3 23.62 -23.24 -30.12
C LYS A 3 22.73 -23.55 -28.90
N ILE A 4 23.06 -24.61 -28.16
CA ILE A 4 22.33 -25.01 -26.95
C ILE A 4 22.67 -24.06 -25.80
N LEU A 5 23.94 -23.67 -25.68
CA LEU A 5 24.39 -22.70 -24.68
C LEU A 5 23.75 -21.31 -24.88
N ALA A 6 23.63 -20.85 -26.13
CA ALA A 6 22.95 -19.60 -26.45
C ALA A 6 21.45 -19.64 -26.09
N GLY A 7 20.77 -20.76 -26.33
CA GLY A 7 19.37 -20.96 -25.95
C GLY A 7 19.14 -20.89 -24.43
N ILE A 8 20.03 -21.51 -23.65
CA ILE A 8 19.96 -21.49 -22.17
C ILE A 8 20.16 -20.06 -21.63
N VAL A 9 21.11 -19.30 -22.19
CA VAL A 9 21.36 -17.92 -21.77
C VAL A 9 20.17 -17.01 -22.04
N ILE A 10 19.55 -17.12 -23.23
CA ILE A 10 18.37 -16.33 -23.59
C ILE A 10 17.18 -16.70 -22.69
N PHE A 11 16.95 -17.99 -22.45
CA PHE A 11 15.85 -18.45 -21.61
C PHE A 11 16.03 -18.03 -20.14
N GLY A 12 17.26 -18.07 -19.63
CA GLY A 12 17.60 -17.56 -18.31
C GLY A 12 17.35 -16.05 -18.17
N LEU A 13 17.74 -15.25 -19.17
CA LEU A 13 17.47 -13.81 -19.19
C LEU A 13 15.97 -13.51 -19.26
N LEU A 14 15.20 -14.29 -20.04
CA LEU A 14 13.74 -14.16 -20.10
C LEU A 14 13.09 -14.49 -18.76
N LEU A 15 13.54 -15.54 -18.07
CA LEU A 15 13.05 -15.88 -16.73
C LEU A 15 13.35 -14.77 -15.71
N ILE A 16 14.58 -14.24 -15.68
CA ILE A 16 14.94 -13.14 -14.78
C ILE A 16 14.08 -11.91 -15.07
N THR A 17 13.89 -11.57 -16.35
CA THR A 17 13.06 -10.43 -16.76
C THR A 17 11.59 -10.67 -16.41
N PHE A 18 11.08 -11.88 -16.61
CA PHE A 18 9.72 -12.28 -16.27
C PHE A 18 9.48 -12.20 -14.76
N PHE A 19 10.36 -12.76 -13.93
CA PHE A 19 10.29 -12.66 -12.48
C PHE A 19 10.40 -11.20 -12.00
N TYR A 20 11.28 -10.42 -12.62
CA TYR A 20 11.43 -8.99 -12.31
C TYR A 20 10.15 -8.19 -12.62
N VAL A 21 9.50 -8.46 -13.76
CA VAL A 21 8.22 -7.83 -14.11
C VAL A 21 7.09 -8.35 -13.22
N PHE A 22 6.99 -9.67 -13.02
CA PHE A 22 5.93 -10.30 -12.23
C PHE A 22 5.95 -9.87 -10.76
N SER A 23 7.15 -9.74 -10.16
CA SER A 23 7.32 -9.24 -8.80
C SER A 23 6.89 -7.79 -8.60
N ARG A 24 6.71 -7.02 -9.69
CA ARG A 24 6.20 -5.64 -9.66
C ARG A 24 4.69 -5.54 -9.87
N THR A 25 4.03 -6.63 -10.24
CA THR A 25 2.61 -6.65 -10.64
C THR A 25 1.69 -7.32 -9.64
N SER A 26 2.21 -7.91 -8.56
CA SER A 26 1.34 -8.35 -7.46
C SER A 26 0.85 -7.13 -6.68
N ASP A 27 -0.47 -6.99 -6.56
CA ASP A 27 -1.07 -5.98 -5.69
C ASP A 27 -0.60 -6.15 -4.25
N ILE A 28 -0.47 -5.03 -3.54
CA ILE A 28 0.03 -5.01 -2.16
C ILE A 28 -1.05 -5.55 -1.22
N PHE A 29 -2.30 -5.23 -1.52
CA PHE A 29 -3.50 -5.67 -0.82
C PHE A 29 -4.50 -6.25 -1.83
N ASP A 30 -5.28 -7.25 -1.41
CA ASP A 30 -6.37 -7.81 -2.21
C ASP A 30 -7.58 -6.86 -2.16
N GLU A 31 -7.62 -5.91 -3.10
CA GLU A 31 -8.65 -4.87 -3.18
C GLU A 31 -10.06 -5.43 -3.21
N ASN A 32 -10.32 -6.46 -4.03
CA ASN A 32 -11.65 -7.06 -4.20
C ASN A 32 -12.20 -7.74 -2.93
N ARG A 33 -11.33 -7.99 -1.95
CA ARG A 33 -11.69 -8.60 -0.68
C ARG A 33 -11.60 -7.63 0.49
N ALA A 34 -11.18 -6.39 0.26
CA ALA A 34 -11.07 -5.39 1.31
C ALA A 34 -12.47 -4.94 1.71
N GLU A 35 -12.88 -5.31 2.93
CA GLU A 35 -14.19 -4.93 3.46
C GLU A 35 -14.13 -3.62 4.22
N LYS A 36 -13.03 -3.38 4.95
CA LYS A 36 -12.88 -2.22 5.82
C LYS A 36 -11.43 -1.74 5.90
N LEU A 37 -11.25 -0.45 6.10
CA LEU A 37 -9.98 0.17 6.47
C LEU A 37 -10.08 0.78 7.86
N LEU A 38 -9.26 0.27 8.78
CA LEU A 38 -9.11 0.83 10.13
C LEU A 38 -7.90 1.77 10.16
N LEU A 39 -8.09 2.99 10.65
CA LEU A 39 -7.04 3.99 10.81
C LEU A 39 -6.93 4.37 12.28
N SER A 40 -5.92 3.87 12.98
CA SER A 40 -5.62 4.23 14.37
C SER A 40 -4.49 5.26 14.40
N PRO A 41 -4.76 6.55 14.69
CA PRO A 41 -3.71 7.55 14.79
C PRO A 41 -2.74 7.18 15.92
N THR A 42 -1.44 7.28 15.67
CA THR A 42 -0.41 6.85 16.65
C THR A 42 -0.44 7.69 17.94
N ASN A 43 -1.00 8.90 17.88
CA ASN A 43 -1.05 9.85 18.99
C ASN A 43 -2.43 9.97 19.65
N GLN A 44 -3.41 9.16 19.24
CA GLN A 44 -4.79 9.23 19.75
C GLN A 44 -5.32 7.83 20.04
N SER A 45 -6.26 7.74 20.99
CA SER A 45 -6.94 6.47 21.31
C SER A 45 -8.14 6.16 20.42
N ILE A 46 -8.56 7.14 19.60
CA ILE A 46 -9.72 7.01 18.72
C ILE A 46 -9.25 6.36 17.42
N SER A 47 -9.87 5.26 17.03
CA SER A 47 -9.67 4.66 15.71
C SER A 47 -10.82 5.05 14.79
N TYR A 48 -10.49 5.35 13.53
CA TYR A 48 -11.48 5.59 12.49
C TYR A 48 -11.72 4.31 11.71
N GLU A 49 -12.98 3.95 11.55
CA GLU A 49 -13.41 2.81 10.75
C GLU A 49 -14.06 3.34 9.47
N ILE A 50 -13.48 2.95 8.34
CA ILE A 50 -14.03 3.21 7.00
C ILE A 50 -14.52 1.86 6.49
N ASP A 51 -15.83 1.68 6.43
CA ASP A 51 -16.47 0.42 6.02
C ASP A 51 -17.48 0.56 4.87
N ASP A 52 -17.59 1.77 4.30
CA ASP A 52 -18.21 1.95 2.99
C ASP A 52 -17.36 1.20 1.96
N LYS A 53 -17.99 0.24 1.28
CA LYS A 53 -17.30 -0.69 0.39
C LYS A 53 -16.59 0.04 -0.76
N ASP A 54 -17.31 0.90 -1.46
CA ASP A 54 -16.79 1.63 -2.62
C ASP A 54 -15.62 2.55 -2.20
N THR A 55 -15.78 3.27 -1.08
CA THR A 55 -14.70 4.12 -0.54
C THR A 55 -13.49 3.29 -0.10
N THR A 56 -13.72 2.11 0.49
CA THR A 56 -12.64 1.22 0.93
C THR A 56 -11.87 0.67 -0.26
N GLU A 57 -12.56 0.11 -1.26
CA GLU A 57 -11.95 -0.41 -2.49
C GLU A 57 -11.13 0.69 -3.19
N ASP A 58 -11.69 1.90 -3.38
CA ASP A 58 -10.98 3.04 -3.96
C ASP A 58 -9.69 3.40 -3.20
N LEU A 59 -9.76 3.44 -1.86
CA LEU A 59 -8.59 3.76 -1.02
C LEU A 59 -7.51 2.66 -1.14
N ILE A 60 -7.91 1.39 -1.19
CA ILE A 60 -6.98 0.28 -1.36
C ILE A 60 -6.38 0.26 -2.77
N GLU A 61 -7.17 0.54 -3.81
CA GLU A 61 -6.69 0.69 -5.19
C GLU A 61 -5.61 1.79 -5.29
N GLN A 62 -5.82 2.92 -4.62
CA GLN A 62 -4.82 4.00 -4.55
C GLN A 62 -3.54 3.54 -3.84
N LEU A 63 -3.64 2.78 -2.76
CA LEU A 63 -2.47 2.21 -2.07
C LEU A 63 -1.74 1.21 -2.96
N ASN A 64 -2.44 0.34 -3.68
CA ASN A 64 -1.85 -0.64 -4.61
C ASN A 64 -1.05 0.01 -5.74
N LYS A 65 -1.36 1.25 -6.11
CA LYS A 65 -0.56 2.04 -7.07
C LYS A 65 0.79 2.52 -6.51
N GLY A 66 1.07 2.28 -5.23
CA GLY A 66 2.31 2.64 -4.56
C GLY A 66 3.50 1.85 -5.09
N LYS A 67 4.61 2.55 -5.31
CA LYS A 67 5.84 1.92 -5.79
C LYS A 67 6.72 1.54 -4.62
N GLN A 68 7.23 0.30 -4.64
CA GLN A 68 8.23 -0.14 -3.69
C GLN A 68 9.42 0.82 -3.71
N THR A 69 9.87 1.24 -2.54
CA THR A 69 10.98 2.18 -2.37
C THR A 69 11.95 1.68 -1.31
N SER A 70 13.24 1.85 -1.56
CA SER A 70 14.33 1.57 -0.62
C SER A 70 14.47 2.66 0.45
N SER A 71 13.38 3.32 0.84
CA SER A 71 13.39 4.49 1.73
C SER A 71 13.82 4.21 3.19
N HIS A 72 14.49 3.10 3.47
CA HIS A 72 15.46 3.02 4.57
C HIS A 72 16.54 4.14 4.49
N LEU A 73 16.67 4.85 3.36
CA LEU A 73 17.54 6.02 3.20
C LEU A 73 17.01 7.35 3.78
N LYS A 74 15.74 7.46 4.17
CA LYS A 74 15.27 8.65 4.91
C LYS A 74 15.48 8.40 6.40
N LYS A 75 16.72 8.53 6.91
CA LYS A 75 17.17 8.38 8.31
C LYS A 75 16.36 9.13 9.40
N ASN A 76 15.27 9.80 9.04
CA ASN A 76 14.33 10.55 9.89
C ASN A 76 12.86 10.19 9.57
N VAL A 77 12.53 8.91 9.38
CA VAL A 77 11.11 8.52 9.38
C VAL A 77 10.61 8.71 10.81
N LYS A 78 9.95 9.85 11.07
CA LYS A 78 9.20 10.12 12.31
C LYS A 78 8.20 8.98 12.56
N LYS A 79 7.64 8.88 13.77
CA LYS A 79 6.53 7.96 14.05
C LYS A 79 5.44 8.05 12.96
N PRO A 80 4.82 6.93 12.57
CA PRO A 80 3.72 6.94 11.60
C PRO A 80 2.57 7.81 12.10
N ASP A 81 1.83 8.39 11.15
CA ASP A 81 0.62 9.15 11.47
C ASP A 81 -0.49 8.20 11.93
N TYR A 82 -0.59 7.04 11.27
CA TYR A 82 -1.54 5.97 11.60
C TYR A 82 -0.87 4.60 11.65
N ILE A 83 -1.34 3.76 12.56
CA ILE A 83 -1.29 2.32 12.42
C ILE A 83 -2.60 1.91 11.75
N ALA A 84 -2.51 1.45 10.52
CA ALA A 84 -3.65 1.12 9.70
C ALA A 84 -3.83 -0.40 9.58
N LYS A 85 -5.05 -0.85 9.29
CA LYS A 85 -5.34 -2.26 9.03
C LYS A 85 -6.41 -2.38 7.94
N VAL A 86 -6.08 -3.09 6.86
CA VAL A 86 -7.05 -3.52 5.85
C VAL A 86 -7.68 -4.83 6.35
N MET A 87 -9.00 -4.89 6.47
CA MET A 87 -9.72 -6.09 6.89
C MET A 87 -10.29 -6.83 5.67
N PHE A 88 -10.08 -8.14 5.63
CA PHE A 88 -10.58 -9.06 4.59
C PHE A 88 -11.59 -10.05 5.20
N GLY A 89 -12.69 -9.54 5.76
CA GLY A 89 -13.62 -10.29 6.60
C GLY A 89 -13.49 -9.96 8.09
N ARG A 90 -14.14 -10.77 8.94
CA ARG A 90 -14.24 -10.50 10.40
C ARG A 90 -12.92 -10.64 11.17
N THR A 91 -12.04 -11.56 10.76
CA THR A 91 -10.84 -11.92 11.54
C THR A 91 -9.53 -11.70 10.80
N ASN A 92 -9.57 -11.64 9.47
CA ASN A 92 -8.37 -11.52 8.64
C ASN A 92 -8.13 -10.05 8.32
N GLY A 93 -6.86 -9.65 8.34
CA GLY A 93 -6.49 -8.31 7.89
C GLY A 93 -4.99 -8.09 7.96
N THR A 94 -4.51 -7.19 7.10
CA THR A 94 -3.10 -6.82 7.03
C THR A 94 -2.92 -5.47 7.70
N SER A 95 -2.10 -5.45 8.76
CA SER A 95 -1.71 -4.21 9.44
C SER A 95 -0.50 -3.58 8.77
N PHE A 96 -0.49 -2.25 8.69
CA PHE A 96 0.59 -1.50 8.07
C PHE A 96 0.77 -0.14 8.76
N GLN A 97 1.96 0.43 8.64
CA GLN A 97 2.24 1.78 9.14
C GLN A 97 2.05 2.79 8.01
N LEU A 98 1.42 3.92 8.30
CA LEU A 98 1.03 4.91 7.29
C LEU A 98 1.50 6.32 7.69
N TRP A 99 2.19 6.99 6.76
CA TRP A 99 2.62 8.38 6.87
C TRP A 99 1.90 9.20 5.80
N THR A 100 0.95 10.02 6.23
CA THR A 100 0.19 10.94 5.38
C THR A 100 0.68 12.37 5.46
N ASN A 101 1.33 12.80 6.54
CA ASN A 101 1.69 14.20 6.79
C ASN A 101 3.04 14.65 6.16
N ARG A 102 3.47 13.99 5.08
CA ARG A 102 4.72 14.30 4.37
C ARG A 102 4.44 14.95 3.01
N SER A 103 5.45 15.15 2.17
CA SER A 103 5.22 15.53 0.77
C SER A 103 4.39 14.46 0.04
N GLN A 104 4.78 13.20 0.21
CA GLN A 104 4.13 12.03 -0.37
C GLN A 104 3.65 11.07 0.71
N VAL A 105 2.57 10.35 0.41
CA VAL A 105 2.10 9.26 1.27
C VAL A 105 3.08 8.11 1.17
N VAL A 106 3.53 7.64 2.32
CA VAL A 106 4.43 6.49 2.46
C VAL A 106 3.75 5.48 3.37
N PHE A 107 3.90 4.20 3.08
CA PHE A 107 3.37 3.14 3.94
C PHE A 107 4.32 1.95 3.98
N LEU A 108 4.28 1.21 5.10
CA LEU A 108 5.14 0.06 5.38
C LEU A 108 4.26 -1.17 5.62
N VAL A 109 4.39 -2.16 4.74
CA VAL A 109 3.67 -3.44 4.79
C VAL A 109 4.72 -4.55 4.83
N ASP A 110 4.66 -5.43 5.83
CA ASP A 110 5.54 -6.60 5.96
C ASP A 110 7.04 -6.30 5.71
N GLY A 111 7.53 -5.19 6.27
CA GLY A 111 8.93 -4.78 6.15
C GLY A 111 9.31 -4.07 4.83
N THR A 112 8.36 -3.93 3.91
CA THR A 112 8.55 -3.26 2.62
C THR A 112 7.89 -1.88 2.60
N TYR A 113 8.66 -0.86 2.24
CA TYR A 113 8.16 0.51 2.08
C TYR A 113 7.63 0.74 0.67
N TYR A 114 6.51 1.45 0.60
CA TYR A 114 5.88 1.90 -0.62
C TYR A 114 5.61 3.40 -0.54
N GLU A 115 5.70 4.07 -1.68
CA GLU A 115 5.46 5.52 -1.80
C GLU A 115 4.51 5.82 -2.95
N LEU A 116 3.51 6.65 -2.68
CA LEU A 116 2.64 7.22 -3.70
C LEU A 116 3.32 8.42 -4.36
N ASN A 117 3.08 8.66 -5.64
CA ASN A 117 3.49 9.92 -6.26
C ASN A 117 2.69 11.11 -5.69
N GLN A 118 3.07 12.34 -6.03
CA GLN A 118 2.42 13.54 -5.47
C GLN A 118 0.91 13.63 -5.77
N LYS A 119 0.49 13.30 -7.00
CA LYS A 119 -0.91 13.35 -7.42
C LYS A 119 -1.75 12.32 -6.66
N GLN A 120 -1.25 11.08 -6.57
CA GLN A 120 -1.87 10.00 -5.81
C GLN A 120 -1.95 10.34 -4.32
N SER A 121 -0.87 10.88 -3.75
CA SER A 121 -0.81 11.30 -2.35
C SER A 121 -1.87 12.33 -2.00
N ASN A 122 -2.07 13.33 -2.86
CA ASN A 122 -3.09 14.36 -2.66
C ASN A 122 -4.51 13.76 -2.75
N SER A 123 -4.75 12.89 -3.74
CA SER A 123 -6.03 12.20 -3.92
C SER A 123 -6.37 11.33 -2.71
N PHE A 124 -5.42 10.51 -2.26
CA PHE A 124 -5.58 9.61 -1.11
C PHE A 124 -5.89 10.39 0.17
N ARG A 125 -5.15 11.46 0.46
CA ARG A 125 -5.39 12.30 1.66
C ARG A 125 -6.78 12.90 1.67
N LYS A 126 -7.24 13.39 0.51
CA LYS A 126 -8.57 13.98 0.37
C LYS A 126 -9.65 12.93 0.66
N GLN A 127 -9.56 11.75 0.06
CA GLN A 127 -10.52 10.66 0.27
C GLN A 127 -10.53 10.18 1.73
N VAL A 128 -9.36 10.01 2.35
CA VAL A 128 -9.27 9.63 3.78
C VAL A 128 -9.93 10.69 4.67
N GLN A 129 -9.68 11.98 4.42
CA GLN A 129 -10.29 13.05 5.20
C GLN A 129 -11.81 13.09 5.03
N GLU A 130 -12.32 12.93 3.80
CA GLU A 130 -13.74 12.86 3.51
C GLU A 130 -14.40 11.64 4.18
N ALA A 131 -13.75 10.48 4.14
CA ALA A 131 -14.25 9.25 4.76
C ALA A 131 -14.31 9.38 6.29
N ILE A 132 -13.27 9.93 6.92
CA ILE A 132 -13.25 10.19 8.36
C ILE A 132 -14.36 11.18 8.76
N GLN A 133 -14.57 12.25 7.99
CA GLN A 133 -15.62 13.24 8.28
C GLN A 133 -17.03 12.63 8.15
N LYS A 134 -17.26 11.79 7.13
CA LYS A 134 -18.54 11.08 6.96
C LYS A 134 -18.79 10.12 8.12
N GLY A 135 -17.82 9.29 8.48
CA GLY A 135 -17.95 8.33 9.59
C GLY A 135 -18.03 8.97 10.98
N ALA A 136 -17.50 10.18 11.16
CA ALA A 136 -17.66 10.94 12.42
C ALA A 136 -19.01 11.67 12.55
N SER A 137 -19.79 11.76 11.46
CA SER A 137 -21.08 12.46 11.41
C SER A 137 -22.29 11.53 11.51
N SER A 138 -22.04 10.21 11.49
CA SER A 138 -23.02 9.12 11.62
C SER A 138 -23.03 8.56 13.04
#